data_AF-R9B0F0-F1
#
_entry.id   AF-R9B0F0-F1
#
_cell.length_a   1.000
_cell.length_b   1.000
_cell.length_c   1.000
_cell.angle_alpha   90.00
_cell.angle_beta   90.00
_cell.angle_gamma   90.00
#
_symmetry.space_group_name_H-M   'P 1'
#
loop_
_entity.id
_entity.type
_entity.pdbx_description
1 polymer ?
#
loop_
_entity_poly.entity_id
_entity_poly.type
_entity_poly.pdbx_seq_one_letter_code
_entity_poly.pdbx_strand_id
1 'polypeptide(L)'
;MNYINDPATRQDAIHLMAKRASINPVAYERIMKGTKLLNLAENKRIFQKGSGFDSIYGASYYVNQFNLRQGLYAQSPVVDQLINPNLIEELP
;
A
#
# COMPACT_ATOMS: atom_id res chain seq x y z
N MET A 1 6.47 -9.55 6.33
CA MET A 1 5.00 -9.74 6.49
C MET A 1 4.77 -11.23 6.42
N ASN A 2 4.95 -11.91 7.54
CA ASN A 2 5.24 -13.35 7.53
C ASN A 2 3.98 -14.16 7.84
N TYR A 3 3.10 -13.65 8.70
CA TYR A 3 1.93 -14.39 9.20
C TYR A 3 0.86 -14.72 8.16
N ILE A 4 0.47 -13.76 7.30
CA ILE A 4 -0.56 -14.02 6.26
C ILE A 4 -0.03 -14.78 5.04
N ASN A 5 1.29 -14.76 4.84
CA ASN A 5 1.95 -15.44 3.72
C ASN A 5 2.39 -16.86 4.09
N ASP A 6 2.51 -17.19 5.37
CA ASP A 6 2.79 -18.53 5.86
C ASP A 6 1.53 -19.42 5.67
N PRO A 7 1.63 -20.54 4.91
CA PRO A 7 0.51 -21.46 4.70
C PRO A 7 -0.14 -21.96 5.98
N ALA A 8 0.62 -22.14 7.07
CA ALA A 8 0.12 -22.67 8.33
C ALA A 8 -0.81 -21.67 9.05
N THR A 9 -0.56 -20.37 8.91
CA THR A 9 -1.32 -19.30 9.57
C THR A 9 -2.22 -18.51 8.61
N ARG A 10 -2.17 -18.80 7.31
CA ARG A 10 -2.89 -18.05 6.27
C ARG A 10 -4.40 -18.00 6.47
N GLN A 11 -5.02 -19.13 6.83
CA GLN A 11 -6.47 -19.18 7.00
C GLN A 11 -6.94 -18.39 8.22
N ASP A 12 -6.18 -18.45 9.32
CA ASP A 12 -6.42 -17.62 10.50
C ASP A 12 -6.25 -16.12 10.19
N ALA A 13 -5.17 -15.76 9.48
CA ALA A 13 -4.93 -14.39 9.05
C ALA A 13 -6.07 -13.86 8.15
N ILE A 14 -6.57 -14.68 7.22
CA ILE A 14 -7.74 -14.34 6.38
C ILE A 14 -8.96 -14.09 7.26
N HIS A 15 -9.26 -14.97 8.22
CA HIS A 15 -10.42 -14.81 9.11
C HIS A 15 -10.33 -13.53 9.95
N LEU A 16 -9.17 -13.26 10.56
CA LEU A 16 -8.93 -12.07 11.36
C LEU A 16 -9.09 -10.78 10.54
N MET A 17 -8.47 -10.74 9.35
CA MET A 17 -8.50 -9.56 8.50
C MET A 17 -9.88 -9.34 7.85
N ALA A 18 -10.56 -10.42 7.47
CA ALA A 18 -11.93 -10.36 6.98
C ALA A 18 -12.88 -9.79 8.04
N LYS A 19 -12.75 -10.25 9.29
CA LYS A 19 -13.50 -9.70 10.44
C LYS A 19 -13.19 -8.21 10.66
N ARG A 20 -11.92 -7.80 10.59
CA ARG A 20 -11.51 -6.39 10.74
C ARG A 20 -12.08 -5.50 9.63
N ALA A 21 -12.16 -6.02 8.41
CA ALA A 21 -12.73 -5.33 7.27
C ALA A 21 -14.27 -5.44 7.20
N SER A 22 -14.91 -6.20 8.10
CA SER A 22 -16.35 -6.52 8.04
C SER A 22 -16.78 -7.18 6.72
N ILE A 23 -15.93 -8.04 6.16
CA ILE A 23 -16.17 -8.76 4.89
C ILE A 23 -16.26 -10.27 5.17
N ASN A 24 -17.05 -11.00 4.38
CA ASN A 24 -17.07 -12.47 4.43
C ASN A 24 -15.67 -13.06 4.14
N PRO A 25 -15.17 -14.03 4.91
CA PRO A 25 -13.81 -14.56 4.72
C PRO A 25 -13.52 -15.17 3.34
N VAL A 26 -14.48 -15.84 2.70
CA VAL A 26 -14.31 -16.40 1.35
C VAL A 26 -14.18 -15.29 0.32
N ALA A 27 -14.93 -14.20 0.47
CA ALA A 27 -14.80 -13.02 -0.37
C ALA A 27 -13.45 -12.32 -0.14
N TYR A 28 -13.02 -12.20 1.11
CA TYR A 28 -11.71 -11.64 1.47
C TYR A 28 -10.57 -12.45 0.86
N GLU A 29 -10.61 -13.78 0.96
CA GLU A 29 -9.60 -14.66 0.35
C GLU A 29 -9.54 -14.46 -1.17
N ARG A 30 -10.67 -14.30 -1.85
CA ARG A 30 -10.70 -14.03 -3.30
C ARG A 30 -9.96 -12.73 -3.66
N ILE A 31 -10.16 -11.66 -2.88
CA ILE A 31 -9.45 -10.38 -3.06
C ILE A 31 -7.94 -10.59 -2.85
N MET A 32 -7.57 -11.37 -1.83
CA MET A 32 -6.18 -11.65 -1.50
C MET A 32 -5.42 -12.40 -2.61
N LYS A 33 -6.10 -13.18 -3.46
CA LYS A 33 -5.44 -13.89 -4.57
C LYS A 33 -4.78 -12.94 -5.59
N GLY A 34 -5.32 -11.74 -5.79
CA GLY A 34 -4.76 -10.73 -6.68
C GLY A 34 -3.99 -9.61 -5.96
N THR A 35 -3.92 -9.65 -4.63
CA THR A 35 -3.36 -8.57 -3.83
C THR A 35 -1.96 -8.92 -3.36
N LYS A 36 -0.97 -8.13 -3.79
CA LYS A 36 0.39 -8.24 -3.25
C LYS A 36 0.49 -7.47 -1.94
N LEU A 37 0.80 -8.18 -0.85
CA LEU A 37 1.20 -7.57 0.42
C LEU A 37 2.71 -7.42 0.47
N LEU A 38 3.16 -6.17 0.59
CA LEU A 38 4.58 -5.84 0.59
C LEU A 38 5.24 -6.32 1.88
N ASN A 39 6.38 -6.99 1.76
CA ASN A 39 7.23 -7.24 2.92
C ASN A 39 8.00 -5.96 3.34
N LEU A 40 8.75 -6.02 4.45
CA LEU A 40 9.42 -4.81 4.95
C LEU A 40 10.47 -4.28 3.98
N ALA A 41 11.29 -5.15 3.37
CA ALA A 41 12.29 -4.73 2.40
C ALA A 41 11.67 -4.09 1.16
N GLU A 42 10.54 -4.62 0.69
CA GLU A 42 9.79 -4.03 -0.42
C GLU A 42 9.17 -2.69 -0.05
N ASN A 43 8.63 -2.55 1.17
CA ASN A 43 8.16 -1.26 1.67
C ASN A 43 9.30 -0.24 1.73
N LYS A 44 10.43 -0.59 2.34
CA LYS A 44 11.62 0.29 2.38
C LYS A 44 12.02 0.76 0.98
N ARG A 45 12.04 -0.14 0.00
CA ARG A 45 12.34 0.20 -1.41
C ARG A 45 11.31 1.17 -2.00
N ILE A 46 10.01 0.91 -1.82
CA ILE A 46 8.93 1.73 -2.41
C ILE A 46 8.83 3.12 -1.75
N PHE A 47 9.21 3.23 -0.48
CA PHE A 47 9.30 4.50 0.25
C PHE A 47 10.50 5.36 -0.15
N GLN A 48 11.46 4.85 -0.93
CA GLN A 48 12.49 5.69 -1.52
C GLN A 48 11.87 6.65 -2.53
N LYS A 49 12.32 7.91 -2.49
CA LYS A 49 11.84 8.93 -3.41
C LYS A 49 12.27 8.61 -4.83
N GLY A 50 11.29 8.50 -5.73
CA GLY A 50 11.50 8.25 -7.16
C GLY A 50 10.38 8.86 -7.97
N SER A 51 10.59 8.97 -9.29
CA SER A 51 9.59 9.53 -10.21
C SER A 51 8.70 8.46 -10.86
N GLY A 52 9.05 7.17 -10.77
CA GLY A 52 8.32 6.06 -11.36
C GLY A 52 7.20 5.49 -10.48
N PHE A 53 6.42 4.55 -11.03
CA PHE A 53 5.34 3.85 -10.31
C PHE A 53 5.83 2.86 -9.26
N ASP A 54 7.13 2.57 -9.24
CA ASP A 54 7.77 1.75 -8.22
C ASP A 54 8.15 2.54 -6.95
N SER A 55 7.80 3.83 -6.90
CA SER A 55 7.87 4.70 -5.72
C SER A 55 6.50 5.26 -5.37
N ILE A 56 6.16 5.34 -4.07
CA ILE A 56 4.93 6.02 -3.62
C ILE A 56 4.95 7.51 -3.92
N TYR A 57 6.13 8.14 -4.02
CA TYR A 57 6.26 9.54 -4.43
C TYR A 57 5.87 9.69 -5.90
N GLY A 58 6.50 8.91 -6.77
CA GLY A 58 6.23 8.90 -8.22
C GLY A 58 4.77 8.64 -8.51
N ALA A 59 4.20 7.57 -7.93
CA ALA A 59 2.79 7.26 -8.07
C ALA A 59 1.87 8.42 -7.63
N SER A 60 2.19 9.08 -6.50
CA SER A 60 1.43 10.23 -6.02
C SER A 60 1.51 11.43 -6.97
N TYR A 61 2.69 11.70 -7.55
CA TYR A 61 2.82 12.77 -8.55
C TYR A 61 1.93 12.51 -9.76
N TYR A 62 1.92 11.28 -10.29
CA TYR A 62 1.08 10.93 -11.44
C TYR A 62 -0.42 11.04 -11.15
N VAL A 63 -0.88 10.56 -9.99
CA VAL A 63 -2.28 10.66 -9.58
C VAL A 63 -2.68 12.12 -9.39
N ASN A 64 -1.85 12.92 -8.73
CA ASN A 64 -2.14 14.35 -8.52
C ASN A 64 -2.17 15.12 -9.84
N GLN A 65 -1.27 14.81 -10.78
CA GLN A 65 -1.28 15.39 -12.11
C GLN A 65 -2.54 15.01 -12.89
N PHE A 66 -2.98 13.75 -12.80
CA PHE A 66 -4.24 13.32 -13.39
C PHE A 66 -5.42 14.10 -12.79
N ASN A 67 -5.53 14.16 -11.46
CA ASN A 67 -6.62 14.85 -10.76
C ASN A 67 -6.66 16.35 -11.08
N LEU A 68 -5.51 17.02 -11.21
CA LEU A 68 -5.45 18.39 -11.71
C LEU A 68 -6.00 18.53 -13.14
N ARG A 69 -5.55 17.67 -14.07
CA ARG A 69 -6.04 17.71 -15.46
C ARG A 69 -7.54 17.46 -15.59
N GLN A 70 -8.09 16.62 -14.71
CA GLN A 70 -9.53 16.34 -14.67
C GLN A 70 -10.35 17.42 -13.93
N GLY A 71 -9.69 18.47 -13.40
CA GLY A 71 -10.37 19.51 -12.62
C GLY A 71 -10.87 19.04 -11.25
N LEU A 72 -10.42 17.87 -10.78
CA LEU A 72 -10.76 17.35 -9.45
C LEU A 72 -10.00 18.08 -8.35
N TYR A 73 -8.81 18.59 -8.67
CA TYR A 73 -8.00 19.42 -7.78
C TYR A 73 -7.93 20.85 -8.30
N ALA A 74 -8.09 21.81 -7.40
CA ALA A 74 -7.74 23.21 -7.67
C ALA A 74 -6.22 23.44 -7.62
N GLN A 75 -5.52 22.69 -6.76
CA GLN A 75 -4.07 22.74 -6.58
C GLN A 75 -3.55 21.33 -6.24
N SER A 76 -2.35 20.98 -6.73
CA SER A 76 -1.72 19.71 -6.33
C SER A 76 -1.23 19.78 -4.88
N PRO A 77 -1.47 18.74 -4.08
CA PRO A 77 -0.77 18.56 -2.81
C PRO A 77 0.75 18.53 -2.99
N VAL A 78 1.48 19.02 -2.00
CA VAL A 78 2.95 18.95 -1.93
C VAL A 78 3.34 17.59 -1.35
N VAL A 79 3.43 16.57 -2.22
CA VAL A 79 3.66 15.15 -1.83
C VAL A 79 4.85 15.00 -0.87
N ASP A 80 5.92 15.76 -1.10
CA ASP A 80 7.15 15.70 -0.29
C ASP A 80 6.95 16.05 1.18
N GLN A 81 5.88 16.77 1.51
CA GLN A 81 5.53 17.13 2.89
C GLN A 81 4.56 16.12 3.53
N LEU A 82 3.99 15.21 2.73
CA LEU A 82 2.94 14.28 3.16
C LEU A 82 3.48 12.86 3.42
N ILE A 83 4.70 12.57 2.96
CA ILE A 83 5.33 11.26 3.11
C ILE A 83 6.55 11.42 4.03
N ASN A 84 6.54 10.71 5.15
CA ASN A 84 7.70 10.59 6.04
C ASN A 84 8.32 9.19 5.87
N PRO A 85 9.44 9.05 5.12
CA PRO A 85 10.04 7.75 4.85
C PRO A 85 10.69 7.12 6.10
N ASN A 86 11.09 7.94 7.07
CA ASN A 86 11.75 7.48 8.29
C ASN A 86 10.88 6.49 9.08
N LEU A 87 9.55 6.62 9.02
CA LEU A 87 8.60 5.70 9.66
C LEU A 87 8.79 4.23 9.25
N ILE A 88 9.35 3.99 8.07
CA ILE A 88 9.58 2.65 7.53
C ILE A 88 11.09 2.34 7.45
N GLU A 89 11.92 3.33 7.14
CA GLU A 89 13.37 3.15 7.02
C GLU A 89 14.03 2.74 8.36
N GLU A 90 13.53 3.28 9.48
CA GLU A 90 14.04 3.01 10.83
C GLU A 90 13.62 1.65 11.40
N LEU A 91 12.67 0.96 10.76
CA LEU A 91 12.25 -0.37 11.21
C LEU A 91 13.39 -1.38 11.03
N PRO A 92 13.54 -2.38 11.92
CA PRO A 92 14.62 -3.36 11.87
C PRO A 92 14.59 -4.23 10.60
#